data_AF-A0A4U7BUH8-F1
#
_entry.id   AF-A0A4U7BUH8-F1
#
_cell.length_a   1.000
_cell.length_b   1.000
_cell.length_c   1.000
_cell.angle_alpha   90.00
_cell.angle_beta   90.00
_cell.angle_gamma   90.00
#
_symmetry.space_group_name_H-M   'P 1'
#
loop_
_entity.id
_entity.type
_entity.pdbx_description
1 polymer ?
#
loop_
_entity_poly.entity_id
_entity_poly.type
_entity_poly.pdbx_seq_one_letter_code
_entity_poly.pdbx_strand_id
1 'polypeptide(L)'
;MPSTDIYLVGTENYYDNYDSSQWPEQYPASLMGNIADWCEVTWSDWVDQELGYESNWNARGGQIPESTLSNSSLSQRRTDADNWLQNNWKYYDECDAVLVIDYKSLSDGLLGYAYIGTAGDSQNKTGIVNMEPFEGGSPSNFFDEVEYYGTSFHEVCHLYDAVHSDGGIYNDDETSLMVSIADDTNQCYDEGEKEVRTRNVHGCAHTAVRYHMDQNL
;
A
#
# COMPACT_ATOMS: atom_id res chain seq x y z
N MET A 1 23.94 5.84 1.07
CA MET A 1 22.90 6.30 2.01
C MET A 1 22.11 5.08 2.40
N PRO A 2 21.49 5.00 3.58
CA PRO A 2 20.56 3.92 3.84
C PRO A 2 19.43 4.05 2.79
N SER A 3 19.13 2.95 2.11
CA SER A 3 18.08 2.90 1.09
C SER A 3 17.04 1.91 1.53
N THR A 4 15.79 2.16 1.16
CA THR A 4 14.71 1.21 1.36
C THR A 4 14.30 0.58 0.04
N ASP A 5 14.15 -0.74 0.04
CA ASP A 5 13.82 -1.54 -1.14
C ASP A 5 12.38 -2.09 -1.00
N ILE A 6 11.45 -1.45 -1.70
CA ILE A 6 10.02 -1.79 -1.67
C ILE A 6 9.63 -2.47 -2.98
N TYR A 7 9.01 -3.63 -2.90
CA TYR A 7 8.64 -4.40 -4.08
C TYR A 7 7.13 -4.53 -4.23
N LEU A 8 6.65 -4.41 -5.47
CA LEU A 8 5.27 -4.70 -5.81
C LEU A 8 5.18 -6.05 -6.54
N VAL A 9 4.19 -6.86 -6.17
CA VAL A 9 3.93 -8.19 -6.74
C VAL A 9 2.43 -8.37 -6.97
N GLY A 10 2.03 -9.11 -8.00
CA GLY A 10 0.61 -9.31 -8.33
C GLY A 10 0.11 -10.72 -7.97
N THR A 11 -1.19 -10.85 -7.70
CA THR A 11 -1.85 -12.17 -7.67
C THR A 11 -2.23 -12.64 -9.08
N GLU A 12 -2.47 -13.93 -9.26
CA GLU A 12 -2.96 -14.49 -10.53
C GLU A 12 -4.24 -13.79 -11.00
N ASN A 13 -5.20 -13.56 -10.12
CA ASN A 13 -6.41 -12.82 -10.47
C ASN A 13 -6.13 -11.38 -10.91
N TYR A 14 -5.15 -10.69 -10.30
CA TYR A 14 -4.75 -9.35 -10.74
C TYR A 14 -4.29 -9.39 -12.20
N TYR A 15 -3.38 -10.31 -12.55
CA TYR A 15 -2.91 -10.43 -13.93
C TYR A 15 -4.04 -10.82 -14.88
N ASP A 16 -4.93 -11.74 -14.50
CA ASP A 16 -6.03 -12.21 -15.34
C ASP A 16 -7.05 -11.10 -15.65
N ASN A 17 -7.29 -10.17 -14.71
CA ASN A 17 -8.26 -9.07 -14.89
C ASN A 17 -7.66 -7.86 -15.60
N TYR A 18 -6.36 -7.61 -15.46
CA TYR A 18 -5.66 -6.54 -16.17
C TYR A 18 -4.92 -7.02 -17.43
N ASP A 19 -5.08 -8.29 -17.85
CA ASP A 19 -4.41 -8.81 -19.05
C ASP A 19 -4.87 -8.04 -20.31
N SER A 20 -3.85 -7.68 -21.09
CA SER A 20 -3.79 -6.85 -22.30
C SER A 20 -4.86 -7.01 -23.39
N SER A 21 -5.74 -8.01 -23.28
CA SER A 21 -6.84 -8.23 -24.23
C SER A 21 -8.06 -7.33 -24.00
N GLN A 22 -8.22 -6.78 -22.79
CA GLN A 22 -9.35 -5.90 -22.44
C GLN A 22 -8.94 -4.42 -22.29
N TRP A 23 -7.68 -4.13 -21.94
CA TRP A 23 -7.20 -2.77 -21.68
C TRP A 23 -5.78 -2.52 -22.24
N PRO A 24 -5.62 -2.18 -23.53
CA PRO A 24 -4.31 -2.01 -24.16
C PRO A 24 -3.46 -0.86 -23.60
N GLU A 25 -4.05 0.04 -22.79
CA GLU A 25 -3.35 1.13 -22.09
C GLU A 25 -3.04 0.80 -20.61
N GLN A 26 -3.55 -0.32 -20.08
CA GLN A 26 -3.40 -0.74 -18.67
C GLN A 26 -2.78 -2.15 -18.58
N TYR A 27 -1.68 -2.38 -19.30
CA TYR A 27 -0.90 -3.62 -19.15
C TYR A 27 -0.58 -3.85 -17.66
N PRO A 28 -0.69 -5.06 -17.09
CA PRO A 28 -0.52 -5.28 -15.66
C PRO A 28 0.84 -4.80 -15.16
N ALA A 29 1.90 -5.11 -15.91
CA ALA A 29 3.25 -4.62 -15.60
C ALA A 29 3.35 -3.08 -15.64
N SER A 30 2.62 -2.43 -16.56
CA SER A 30 2.57 -0.97 -16.66
C SER A 30 1.74 -0.34 -15.54
N LEU A 31 0.61 -0.95 -15.16
CA LEU A 31 -0.22 -0.48 -14.06
C LEU A 31 0.52 -0.60 -12.73
N MET A 32 1.15 -1.75 -12.46
CA MET A 32 1.99 -1.95 -11.29
C MET A 32 3.19 -0.99 -11.28
N GLY A 33 3.79 -0.72 -12.46
CA GLY A 33 4.80 0.31 -12.63
C GLY A 33 4.29 1.70 -12.28
N ASN A 34 3.11 2.09 -12.77
CA ASN A 34 2.50 3.39 -12.44
C ASN A 34 2.19 3.51 -10.93
N ILE A 35 1.78 2.42 -10.28
CA ILE A 35 1.57 2.41 -8.82
C ILE A 35 2.89 2.64 -8.09
N ALA A 36 3.95 1.91 -8.48
CA ALA A 36 5.29 2.08 -7.94
C ALA A 36 5.78 3.54 -8.12
N ASP A 37 5.69 4.08 -9.33
CA ASP A 37 6.12 5.45 -9.65
C ASP A 37 5.34 6.49 -8.84
N TRP A 38 4.01 6.33 -8.71
CA TRP A 38 3.20 7.25 -7.92
C TRP A 38 3.57 7.20 -6.44
N CYS A 39 3.79 6.00 -5.90
CA CYS A 39 4.20 5.82 -4.52
C CYS A 39 5.62 6.34 -4.28
N GLU A 40 6.55 6.17 -5.24
CA GLU A 40 7.92 6.71 -5.17
C GLU A 40 7.93 8.23 -5.15
N VAL A 41 7.18 8.88 -6.04
CA VAL A 41 7.08 10.34 -6.03
C VAL A 41 6.44 10.83 -4.75
N THR A 42 5.37 10.16 -4.30
CA THR A 42 4.73 10.49 -3.03
C THR A 42 5.74 10.34 -1.91
N TRP A 43 6.38 9.17 -1.76
CA TRP A 43 7.45 8.88 -0.79
C TRP A 43 8.55 9.95 -0.78
N SER A 44 9.03 10.33 -1.97
CA SER A 44 10.06 11.35 -2.13
C SER A 44 9.64 12.74 -1.63
N ASP A 45 8.36 13.09 -1.80
CA ASP A 45 7.82 14.39 -1.41
C ASP A 45 7.75 14.57 0.12
N TRP A 46 7.79 13.50 0.92
CA TRP A 46 7.75 13.60 2.40
C TRP A 46 8.89 12.91 3.16
N VAL A 47 9.43 11.77 2.71
CA VAL A 47 10.54 11.06 3.38
C VAL A 47 11.89 11.57 2.87
N ASP A 48 12.12 11.43 1.56
CA ASP A 48 13.48 11.48 1.04
C ASP A 48 14.04 12.92 1.11
N GLN A 49 13.19 13.93 0.88
CA GLN A 49 13.58 15.35 0.99
C GLN A 49 13.94 15.79 2.40
N GLU A 50 13.36 15.19 3.45
CA GLU A 50 13.59 15.59 4.84
C GLU A 50 14.63 14.72 5.56
N LEU A 51 14.76 13.47 5.16
CA LEU A 51 15.53 12.46 5.89
C LEU A 51 16.78 11.98 5.15
N GLY A 52 16.86 12.17 3.84
CA GLY A 52 18.00 11.74 3.03
C GLY A 52 18.13 10.22 2.89
N TYR A 53 17.02 9.50 3.05
CA TYR A 53 16.91 8.11 2.60
C TYR A 53 16.62 8.09 1.11
N GLU A 54 17.13 7.08 0.41
CA GLU A 54 16.71 6.80 -0.97
C GLU A 54 15.68 5.66 -0.92
N SER A 55 14.59 5.78 -1.66
CA SER A 55 13.63 4.68 -1.83
C SER A 55 13.73 4.08 -3.23
N ASN A 56 13.78 2.75 -3.31
CA ASN A 56 13.79 2.01 -4.56
C ASN A 56 12.48 1.24 -4.69
N TRP A 57 11.62 1.71 -5.58
CA TRP A 57 10.32 1.08 -5.84
C TRP A 57 10.44 0.13 -7.03
N ASN A 58 10.19 -1.16 -6.78
CA ASN A 58 10.41 -2.22 -7.75
C ASN A 58 9.10 -2.93 -8.10
N ALA A 59 8.49 -2.58 -9.24
CA ALA A 59 7.42 -3.38 -9.81
C ALA A 59 8.00 -4.67 -10.40
N ARG A 60 7.84 -5.80 -9.70
CA ARG A 60 8.33 -7.10 -10.15
C ARG A 60 7.14 -7.98 -10.52
N GLY A 61 7.23 -8.57 -11.71
CA GLY A 61 6.23 -9.49 -12.27
C GLY A 61 6.10 -10.84 -11.56
N GLY A 62 6.24 -10.91 -10.23
CA GLY A 62 5.85 -12.09 -9.47
C GLY A 62 4.33 -12.26 -9.57
N GLN A 63 3.90 -13.51 -9.74
CA GLN A 63 2.50 -13.90 -9.83
C GLN A 63 2.22 -14.95 -8.76
N ILE A 64 1.49 -14.55 -7.72
CA ILE A 64 1.09 -15.44 -6.63
C ILE A 64 -0.12 -16.26 -7.11
N PRO A 65 -0.04 -17.61 -7.14
CA PRO A 65 -1.14 -18.44 -7.64
C PRO A 65 -2.39 -18.31 -6.76
N GLU A 66 -3.57 -18.15 -7.36
CA GLU A 66 -4.82 -17.97 -6.61
C GLU A 66 -5.14 -19.20 -5.74
N SER A 67 -4.70 -20.39 -6.17
CA SER A 67 -4.83 -21.63 -5.40
C SER A 67 -4.15 -21.62 -4.03
N THR A 68 -3.25 -20.66 -3.79
CA THR A 68 -2.54 -20.49 -2.51
C THR A 68 -3.26 -19.52 -1.57
N LEU A 69 -4.20 -18.73 -2.09
CA LEU A 69 -4.82 -17.61 -1.38
C LEU A 69 -6.22 -17.99 -0.88
N SER A 70 -6.54 -17.59 0.35
CA SER A 70 -7.87 -17.75 0.92
C SER A 70 -8.94 -16.94 0.17
N ASN A 71 -10.19 -17.40 0.25
CA ASN A 71 -11.37 -16.68 -0.26
C ASN A 71 -12.15 -15.98 0.87
N SER A 72 -11.60 -15.91 2.08
CA SER A 72 -12.34 -15.50 3.29
C SER A 72 -12.25 -14.01 3.61
N SER A 73 -11.05 -13.46 3.72
CA SER A 73 -10.78 -12.06 4.06
C SER A 73 -9.48 -11.59 3.44
N LEU A 74 -9.33 -10.27 3.30
CA LEU A 74 -8.13 -9.64 2.76
C LEU A 74 -6.94 -9.87 3.69
N SER A 75 -7.17 -9.82 5.01
CA SER A 75 -6.15 -10.08 6.03
C SER A 75 -5.58 -11.51 5.98
N GLN A 76 -6.41 -12.51 5.67
CA GLN A 76 -5.95 -13.89 5.49
C GLN A 76 -5.21 -14.05 4.16
N ARG A 77 -5.70 -13.42 3.08
CA ARG A 77 -5.01 -13.42 1.78
C ARG A 77 -3.62 -12.80 1.87
N ARG A 78 -3.44 -11.71 2.62
CA ARG A 78 -2.13 -11.12 2.94
C ARG A 78 -1.20 -12.11 3.64
N THR A 79 -1.72 -12.84 4.64
CA THR A 79 -0.94 -13.88 5.35
C THR A 79 -0.55 -15.02 4.41
N ASP A 80 -1.47 -15.48 3.55
CA ASP A 80 -1.20 -16.55 2.60
C ASP A 80 -0.17 -16.12 1.53
N ALA A 81 -0.29 -14.87 1.06
CA ALA A 81 0.64 -14.26 0.12
C ALA A 81 2.05 -14.11 0.72
N ASP A 82 2.17 -13.59 1.95
CA ASP A 82 3.45 -13.46 2.64
C ASP A 82 4.16 -14.82 2.77
N ASN A 83 3.42 -15.85 3.22
CA ASN A 83 3.92 -17.22 3.32
C ASN A 83 4.36 -17.78 1.96
N TRP A 84 3.60 -17.53 0.89
CA TRP A 84 3.99 -18.00 -0.43
C TRP A 84 5.26 -17.29 -0.91
N LEU A 85 5.35 -15.97 -0.77
CA LEU A 85 6.49 -15.18 -1.20
C LEU A 85 7.76 -15.60 -0.45
N GLN A 86 7.69 -15.74 0.87
CA GLN A 86 8.82 -16.19 1.70
C GLN A 86 9.39 -17.54 1.23
N ASN A 87 8.52 -18.46 0.79
CA ASN A 87 8.94 -19.81 0.43
C ASN A 87 9.29 -19.99 -1.05
N ASN A 88 8.83 -19.09 -1.94
CA ASN A 88 8.88 -19.32 -3.39
C ASN A 88 9.51 -18.17 -4.18
N TRP A 89 9.64 -16.99 -3.58
CA TRP A 89 10.07 -15.80 -4.29
C TRP A 89 11.48 -15.36 -3.85
N LYS A 90 12.42 -15.49 -4.78
CA LYS A 90 13.86 -15.31 -4.52
C LYS A 90 14.28 -13.92 -3.99
N TYR A 91 13.44 -12.90 -4.16
CA TYR A 91 13.74 -11.52 -3.73
C TYR A 91 13.17 -11.20 -2.35
N TYR A 92 12.46 -12.12 -1.70
CA TYR A 92 11.82 -11.86 -0.40
C TYR A 92 12.85 -11.45 0.66
N ASP A 93 14.02 -12.10 0.70
CA ASP A 93 15.09 -11.77 1.66
C ASP A 93 15.90 -10.51 1.25
N GLU A 94 15.72 -9.99 0.04
CA GLU A 94 16.45 -8.84 -0.51
C GLU A 94 15.67 -7.51 -0.38
N CYS A 95 14.41 -7.55 0.01
CA CYS A 95 13.54 -6.39 0.13
C CYS A 95 13.23 -6.05 1.59
N ASP A 96 12.93 -4.78 1.86
CA ASP A 96 12.47 -4.34 3.18
C ASP A 96 10.97 -4.54 3.32
N ALA A 97 10.22 -4.35 2.24
CA ALA A 97 8.77 -4.47 2.21
C ALA A 97 8.27 -5.03 0.88
N VAL A 98 7.16 -5.76 0.93
CA VAL A 98 6.42 -6.22 -0.26
C VAL A 98 4.99 -5.71 -0.21
N LEU A 99 4.51 -5.14 -1.30
CA LEU A 99 3.12 -4.79 -1.51
C LEU A 99 2.51 -5.73 -2.55
N VAL A 100 1.50 -6.50 -2.16
CA VAL A 100 0.77 -7.38 -3.06
C VAL A 100 -0.42 -6.64 -3.65
N ILE A 101 -0.49 -6.58 -4.98
CA ILE A 101 -1.62 -6.06 -5.73
C ILE A 101 -2.53 -7.23 -6.08
N ASP A 102 -3.73 -7.23 -5.51
CA ASP A 102 -4.71 -8.30 -5.63
C ASP A 102 -5.97 -7.83 -6.36
N TYR A 103 -6.74 -8.78 -6.87
CA TYR A 103 -8.05 -8.53 -7.44
C TYR A 103 -9.01 -9.61 -6.94
N LYS A 104 -9.84 -9.26 -5.96
CA LYS A 104 -10.79 -10.21 -5.39
C LYS A 104 -12.02 -9.55 -4.78
N SER A 105 -13.20 -9.99 -5.20
CA SER A 105 -14.42 -9.64 -4.49
C SER A 105 -14.47 -10.38 -3.14
N LEU A 106 -14.42 -9.61 -2.04
CA LEU A 106 -14.39 -10.11 -0.66
C LEU A 106 -15.49 -9.43 0.16
N SER A 107 -16.04 -10.15 1.13
CA SER A 107 -17.18 -9.65 1.93
C SER A 107 -16.80 -8.68 3.05
N ASP A 108 -15.51 -8.52 3.36
CA ASP A 108 -15.03 -7.64 4.42
C ASP A 108 -14.90 -6.17 3.98
N GLY A 109 -14.96 -5.90 2.67
CA GLY A 109 -14.99 -4.54 2.11
C GLY A 109 -13.70 -3.74 2.31
N LEU A 110 -12.61 -4.41 2.68
CA LEU A 110 -11.32 -3.75 2.89
C LEU A 110 -10.64 -3.43 1.55
N LEU A 111 -10.05 -2.24 1.47
CA LEU A 111 -9.28 -1.79 0.30
C LEU A 111 -7.83 -2.25 0.38
N GLY A 112 -7.27 -2.32 1.59
CA GLY A 112 -5.91 -2.75 1.86
C GLY A 112 -5.77 -3.36 3.24
N TYR A 113 -4.66 -4.06 3.45
CA TYR A 113 -4.27 -4.56 4.77
C TYR A 113 -2.76 -4.85 4.83
N ALA A 114 -2.09 -4.35 5.87
CA ALA A 114 -0.66 -4.58 6.07
C ALA A 114 -0.32 -5.13 7.45
N TYR A 115 0.89 -5.70 7.56
CA TYR A 115 1.55 -5.80 8.86
C TYR A 115 2.03 -4.41 9.27
N ILE A 116 2.18 -4.16 10.58
CA ILE A 116 2.59 -2.84 11.09
C ILE A 116 3.99 -2.94 11.66
N GLY A 117 4.88 -2.06 11.20
CA GLY A 117 6.25 -1.93 11.74
C GLY A 117 7.13 -3.14 11.49
N THR A 118 6.98 -3.81 10.35
CA THR A 118 7.72 -5.03 10.00
C THR A 118 8.63 -4.87 8.79
N ALA A 119 8.71 -3.68 8.19
CA ALA A 119 9.66 -3.44 7.10
C ALA A 119 11.10 -3.67 7.60
N GLY A 120 11.89 -4.41 6.82
CA GLY A 120 13.25 -4.84 7.18
C GLY A 120 13.32 -6.17 7.93
N ASP A 121 12.18 -6.72 8.39
CA ASP A 121 12.16 -8.04 9.04
C ASP A 121 12.36 -9.19 8.04
N SER A 122 12.72 -10.36 8.56
CA SER A 122 12.85 -11.59 7.77
C SER A 122 11.52 -12.28 7.43
N GLN A 123 10.40 -11.77 7.92
CA GLN A 123 9.06 -12.34 7.77
C GLN A 123 7.99 -11.28 8.04
N ASN A 124 6.74 -11.51 7.62
CA ASN A 124 5.61 -10.63 7.88
C ASN A 124 5.80 -9.19 7.36
N LYS A 125 6.53 -8.99 6.26
CA LYS A 125 6.79 -7.65 5.68
C LYS A 125 5.93 -7.36 4.45
N THR A 126 4.74 -7.95 4.41
CA THR A 126 3.81 -7.86 3.28
C THR A 126 2.56 -7.03 3.61
N GLY A 127 2.27 -6.04 2.76
CA GLY A 127 0.96 -5.42 2.62
C GLY A 127 0.19 -6.02 1.44
N ILE A 128 -1.13 -5.88 1.43
CA ILE A 128 -1.98 -6.24 0.28
C ILE A 128 -2.96 -5.12 -0.04
N VAL A 129 -3.24 -4.90 -1.32
CA VAL A 129 -4.24 -3.95 -1.83
C VAL A 129 -5.18 -4.70 -2.73
N ASN A 130 -6.49 -4.53 -2.52
CA ASN A 130 -7.52 -5.11 -3.36
C ASN A 130 -8.01 -4.11 -4.39
N MET A 131 -7.81 -4.42 -5.67
CA MET A 131 -8.16 -3.55 -6.79
C MET A 131 -9.65 -3.63 -7.17
N GLU A 132 -10.30 -4.76 -6.91
CA GLU A 132 -11.69 -5.02 -7.33
C GLU A 132 -12.70 -3.96 -6.89
N PRO A 133 -12.63 -3.40 -5.66
CA PRO A 133 -13.59 -2.41 -5.23
C PRO A 133 -13.53 -1.08 -5.99
N PHE A 134 -12.44 -0.78 -6.71
CA PHE A 134 -12.29 0.47 -7.47
C PHE A 134 -12.96 0.43 -8.86
N GLU A 135 -13.21 -0.75 -9.43
CA GLU A 135 -13.79 -0.91 -10.78
C GLU A 135 -15.30 -0.59 -10.85
N GLY A 136 -15.98 -0.51 -9.69
CA GLY A 136 -17.41 -0.18 -9.57
C GLY A 136 -17.71 1.29 -9.28
N GLY A 137 -16.68 2.15 -9.26
CA GLY A 137 -16.66 3.40 -8.48
C GLY A 137 -16.17 3.11 -7.06
N SER A 138 -15.27 3.95 -6.53
CA SER A 138 -14.64 3.67 -5.23
C SER A 138 -15.69 3.39 -4.15
N PRO A 139 -15.50 2.38 -3.29
CA PRO A 139 -16.49 2.03 -2.26
C PRO A 139 -16.66 3.13 -1.20
N SER A 140 -15.70 4.05 -1.16
CA SER A 140 -15.71 5.22 -0.31
C SER A 140 -15.31 6.43 -1.14
N ASN A 141 -16.10 7.50 -1.07
CA ASN A 141 -15.78 8.81 -1.63
C ASN A 141 -14.41 9.37 -1.17
N PHE A 142 -13.75 8.69 -0.22
CA PHE A 142 -12.49 9.09 0.37
C PHE A 142 -11.31 8.92 -0.60
N PHE A 143 -11.27 7.80 -1.33
CA PHE A 143 -10.20 7.46 -2.27
C PHE A 143 -10.64 7.63 -3.73
N ASP A 144 -11.72 8.36 -4.04
CA ASP A 144 -12.16 8.55 -5.44
C ASP A 144 -11.08 9.21 -6.32
N GLU A 145 -10.24 10.08 -5.74
CA GLU A 145 -9.23 10.86 -6.49
C GLU A 145 -7.88 10.15 -6.62
N VAL A 146 -7.54 9.26 -5.68
CA VAL A 146 -6.23 8.57 -5.63
C VAL A 146 -6.35 7.05 -5.69
N GLU A 147 -7.55 6.50 -5.57
CA GLU A 147 -7.94 5.10 -5.75
C GLU A 147 -6.96 4.10 -5.10
N TYR A 148 -6.54 3.11 -5.89
CA TYR A 148 -5.56 2.11 -5.51
C TYR A 148 -4.14 2.69 -5.34
N TYR A 149 -3.81 3.85 -5.90
CA TYR A 149 -2.52 4.50 -5.67
C TYR A 149 -2.38 4.96 -4.21
N GLY A 150 -3.39 5.67 -3.71
CA GLY A 150 -3.41 6.15 -2.32
C GLY A 150 -3.45 4.99 -1.33
N THR A 151 -4.26 3.96 -1.61
CA THR A 151 -4.33 2.75 -0.77
C THR A 151 -2.99 2.01 -0.76
N SER A 152 -2.34 1.86 -1.92
CA SER A 152 -1.01 1.23 -2.01
C SER A 152 0.02 1.92 -1.14
N PHE A 153 0.07 3.24 -1.23
CA PHE A 153 0.97 4.05 -0.43
C PHE A 153 0.63 3.95 1.09
N HIS A 154 -0.65 3.95 1.44
CA HIS A 154 -1.14 3.80 2.81
C HIS A 154 -0.66 2.49 3.45
N GLU A 155 -0.85 1.36 2.76
CA GLU A 155 -0.43 0.05 3.25
C GLU A 155 1.09 -0.07 3.40
N VAL A 156 1.85 0.59 2.51
CA VAL A 156 3.31 0.64 2.67
C VAL A 156 3.68 1.41 3.93
N CYS A 157 3.07 2.57 4.21
CA CYS A 157 3.37 3.33 5.43
C CYS A 157 3.14 2.50 6.70
N HIS A 158 2.11 1.66 6.74
CA HIS A 158 1.89 0.73 7.85
C HIS A 158 3.08 -0.21 8.07
N LEU A 159 3.68 -0.76 7.00
CA LEU A 159 4.86 -1.62 7.12
C LEU A 159 6.03 -0.90 7.82
N TYR A 160 6.10 0.44 7.74
CA TYR A 160 7.08 1.29 8.43
C TYR A 160 6.53 1.90 9.72
N ASP A 161 5.62 1.19 10.39
CA ASP A 161 5.08 1.52 11.73
C ASP A 161 4.18 2.76 11.78
N ALA A 162 3.79 3.32 10.63
CA ALA A 162 2.73 4.32 10.62
C ALA A 162 1.43 3.69 11.11
N VAL A 163 0.67 4.43 11.91
CA VAL A 163 -0.70 4.07 12.31
C VAL A 163 -1.68 5.00 11.63
N HIS A 164 -2.96 4.63 11.62
CA HIS A 164 -3.97 5.51 11.07
C HIS A 164 -3.92 6.89 11.75
N SER A 165 -3.98 7.96 10.97
CA SER A 165 -4.42 9.25 11.47
C SER A 165 -5.93 9.17 11.65
N ASP A 166 -6.46 9.50 12.83
CA ASP A 166 -7.88 9.84 12.89
C ASP A 166 -8.04 11.10 12.03
N GLY A 167 -9.08 11.15 11.18
CA GLY A 167 -9.20 12.10 10.08
C GLY A 167 -8.67 13.49 10.43
N GLY A 168 -7.54 13.85 9.82
CA GLY A 168 -6.75 15.05 10.10
C GLY A 168 -6.71 15.92 8.85
N ILE A 169 -7.65 16.85 8.75
CA ILE A 169 -7.77 17.75 7.60
C ILE A 169 -7.01 19.03 7.93
N TYR A 170 -5.95 19.32 7.18
CA TYR A 170 -5.01 20.40 7.53
C TYR A 170 -5.57 21.80 7.26
N ASN A 171 -6.51 21.90 6.31
CA ASN A 171 -7.32 23.04 5.91
C ASN A 171 -8.54 22.47 5.14
N ASP A 172 -9.58 23.25 4.87
CA ASP A 172 -10.83 22.83 4.17
C ASP A 172 -10.65 21.99 2.86
N ASP A 173 -9.41 21.82 2.37
CA ASP A 173 -8.99 21.25 1.10
C ASP A 173 -7.89 20.15 1.17
N GLU A 174 -7.54 19.53 2.32
CA GLU A 174 -6.51 18.44 2.32
C GLU A 174 -6.71 17.37 3.41
N THR A 175 -6.82 16.08 3.04
CA THR A 175 -6.84 14.95 4.00
C THR A 175 -5.61 14.04 3.87
N SER A 176 -5.12 13.53 5.00
CA SER A 176 -4.01 12.55 4.99
C SER A 176 -4.39 11.22 4.33
N LEU A 177 -3.44 10.66 3.57
CA LEU A 177 -3.50 9.30 3.03
C LEU A 177 -3.57 8.23 4.13
N MET A 178 -3.11 8.51 5.36
CA MET A 178 -3.15 7.57 6.49
C MET A 178 -4.47 7.58 7.27
N VAL A 179 -5.54 8.18 6.75
CA VAL A 179 -6.82 8.21 7.47
C VAL A 179 -7.38 6.81 7.77
N SER A 180 -8.12 6.65 8.86
CA SER A 180 -9.05 5.51 9.00
C SER A 180 -10.42 5.86 8.41
N ILE A 181 -10.90 5.05 7.46
CA ILE A 181 -12.25 5.22 6.87
C ILE A 181 -13.31 4.40 7.62
N ALA A 182 -12.87 3.39 8.37
CA ALA A 182 -13.71 2.66 9.33
C ALA A 182 -13.54 3.29 10.72
N ASP A 183 -14.65 3.33 11.47
CA ASP A 183 -14.84 3.93 12.79
C ASP A 183 -13.97 3.26 13.88
N ASP A 184 -12.64 3.33 13.72
CA ASP A 184 -11.67 2.70 14.61
C ASP A 184 -11.23 3.72 15.66
N THR A 185 -11.59 3.44 16.91
CA THR A 185 -11.31 4.29 18.05
C THR A 185 -9.83 4.20 18.44
N ASN A 186 -8.96 5.12 17.99
CA ASN A 186 -7.85 5.73 18.78
C ASN A 186 -6.73 6.44 17.96
N GLN A 187 -6.47 7.69 18.37
CA GLN A 187 -5.21 8.32 18.80
C GLN A 187 -4.48 9.36 17.92
N CYS A 188 -5.14 10.08 17.00
CA CYS A 188 -4.62 11.36 16.46
C CYS A 188 -5.75 12.28 15.90
N TYR A 189 -6.29 13.20 16.71
CA TYR A 189 -7.41 14.10 16.35
C TYR A 189 -7.09 15.16 15.25
N ASP A 190 -7.97 15.40 14.24
CA ASP A 190 -8.76 16.67 14.00
C ASP A 190 -9.53 16.74 12.64
N GLU A 191 -10.87 16.88 12.66
CA GLU A 191 -11.78 16.79 11.50
C GLU A 191 -11.82 18.03 10.58
N GLY A 192 -11.96 17.83 9.26
CA GLY A 192 -12.31 18.90 8.30
C GLY A 192 -13.01 18.38 7.03
N GLU A 193 -13.23 19.24 6.03
CA GLU A 193 -14.04 18.97 4.83
C GLU A 193 -13.26 18.57 3.56
N LYS A 194 -13.98 18.04 2.56
CA LYS A 194 -13.58 16.90 1.71
C LYS A 194 -13.11 17.21 0.27
N GLU A 195 -13.00 18.47 -0.16
CA GLU A 195 -13.10 18.82 -1.60
C GLU A 195 -11.82 18.80 -2.44
N VAL A 196 -10.61 18.68 -1.87
CA VAL A 196 -9.37 18.44 -2.63
C VAL A 196 -8.48 17.48 -1.84
N ARG A 197 -7.92 16.43 -2.45
CA ARG A 197 -7.12 15.44 -1.70
C ARG A 197 -5.86 15.05 -2.45
N THR A 198 -4.83 15.87 -2.28
CA THR A 198 -3.50 15.64 -2.89
C THR A 198 -2.54 15.02 -1.88
N ARG A 199 -1.90 13.88 -2.23
CA ARG A 199 -0.63 13.29 -1.71
C ARG A 199 -0.12 13.65 -0.30
N ASN A 200 -0.99 13.94 0.66
CA ASN A 200 -0.60 14.48 1.96
C ASN A 200 -0.51 13.36 3.00
N VAL A 201 0.48 13.42 3.88
CA VAL A 201 0.74 12.45 4.95
C VAL A 201 0.88 13.22 6.26
N HIS A 202 0.09 12.86 7.27
CA HIS A 202 0.13 13.54 8.56
C HIS A 202 1.51 13.40 9.22
N GLY A 203 1.96 14.45 9.91
CA GLY A 203 3.29 14.50 10.54
C GLY A 203 3.57 13.35 11.52
N CYS A 204 2.54 12.78 12.15
CA CYS A 204 2.66 11.58 12.99
C CYS A 204 3.08 10.34 12.18
N ALA A 205 2.47 10.12 11.02
CA ALA A 205 2.84 9.02 10.14
C ALA A 205 4.27 9.21 9.61
N HIS A 206 4.63 10.43 9.20
CA HIS A 206 6.00 10.74 8.80
C HIS A 206 7.01 10.46 9.94
N THR A 207 6.71 10.87 11.17
CA THR A 207 7.57 10.64 12.34
C THR A 207 7.73 9.15 12.66
N ALA A 208 6.65 8.37 12.55
CA ALA A 208 6.67 6.93 12.77
C ALA A 208 7.52 6.22 11.72
N VAL A 209 7.30 6.50 10.43
CA VAL A 209 8.10 5.96 9.32
C VAL A 209 9.58 6.28 9.52
N ARG A 210 9.90 7.55 9.79
CA ARG A 210 11.27 7.98 10.08
C ARG A 210 11.87 7.15 11.22
N TYR A 211 11.18 7.07 12.35
CA TYR A 211 11.68 6.39 13.53
C TYR A 211 11.92 4.91 13.24
N HIS A 212 11.02 4.25 12.51
CA HIS A 212 11.19 2.87 12.08
C HIS A 212 12.47 2.70 11.24
N MET A 213 12.65 3.55 10.21
CA MET A 213 13.84 3.52 9.35
C MET A 213 15.13 3.78 10.14
N ASP A 214 15.14 4.76 11.05
CA ASP A 214 16.30 5.09 11.89
C ASP A 214 16.72 3.93 12.84
N GLN A 215 15.78 3.03 13.21
CA GLN A 215 16.03 1.96 14.16
C GLN A 215 16.27 0.58 13.53
N ASN A 216 15.70 0.32 12.34
CA ASN A 216 15.60 -1.03 11.80
C ASN A 216 16.27 -1.22 10.43
N LEU A 217 16.69 -0.13 9.75
CA LEU A 217 17.35 -0.16 8.44
C LEU A 217 18.74 0.48 8.50
#